data_AF-D5CTS0-F1
#
_entry.id   AF-D5CTS0-F1
#
_cell.length_a   1.000
_cell.length_b   1.000
_cell.length_c   1.000
_cell.angle_alpha   90.00
_cell.angle_beta   90.00
_cell.angle_gamma   90.00
#
_symmetry.space_group_name_H-M   'P 1'
#
loop_
_entity.id
_entity.type
_entity.pdbx_description
1 polymer ?
#
loop_
_entity_poly.entity_id
_entity_poly.type
_entity_poly.pdbx_seq_one_letter_code
_entity_poly.pdbx_strand_id
1 'polypeptide(L)'
;MKKLFILLTFALLTGCAALQHQATYEQSAPTRFPKTSNVLVFEYRNVNIRDIYDLLYGDFLIIGKSEFTGPYEDPRASIEFAKSIGADVFISASQFKETRTSFVPMVTPTTDTSYVTGTAATGPFYGTLNSYGTRTTMIPVYIDRYAQSGLYLKNVNHVSPLWEKKRQDYKETGTNPLSGIWYNEHYDLKLYRSGAQMVAFFDSTPRGGKAKETGQVGDIKMIFNPETGAGIYMMADRTPQPAEIKLNKFGNLQVDVTSLNESVSFARR
;
A
#
# COMPACT_ATOMS: atom_id res chain seq x y z
N MET A 1 -34.32 0.78 -38.28
CA MET A 1 -33.66 1.93 -37.63
C MET A 1 -33.81 2.01 -36.10
N LYS A 2 -34.37 1.00 -35.40
CA LYS A 2 -34.41 0.96 -33.91
C LYS A 2 -33.33 0.09 -33.26
N LYS A 3 -32.65 -0.78 -34.03
CA LYS A 3 -31.59 -1.68 -33.52
C LYS A 3 -30.18 -1.06 -33.55
N LEU A 4 -29.98 0.04 -34.29
CA LEU A 4 -28.70 0.75 -34.37
C LEU A 4 -28.48 1.73 -33.19
N PHE A 5 -29.55 2.14 -32.53
CA PHE A 5 -29.50 3.09 -31.39
C PHE A 5 -29.12 2.42 -30.05
N ILE A 6 -29.21 1.09 -29.94
CA ILE A 6 -28.89 0.35 -28.71
C ILE A 6 -27.37 0.06 -28.62
N LEU A 7 -26.64 0.04 -29.75
CA LEU A 7 -25.19 -0.18 -29.74
C LEU A 7 -24.40 1.10 -29.42
N LEU A 8 -24.96 2.28 -29.70
CA LEU A 8 -24.28 3.56 -29.48
C LEU A 8 -24.39 4.05 -28.01
N THR A 9 -25.41 3.61 -27.27
CA THR A 9 -25.59 3.96 -25.85
C THR A 9 -24.74 3.13 -24.89
N PHE A 10 -24.30 1.92 -25.28
CA PHE A 10 -23.37 1.12 -24.47
C PHE A 10 -21.90 1.58 -24.58
N ALA A 11 -21.53 2.28 -25.65
CA ALA A 11 -20.16 2.78 -25.87
C ALA A 11 -19.84 4.09 -25.13
N LEU A 12 -20.85 4.78 -24.56
CA LEU A 12 -20.67 6.04 -23.82
C LEU A 12 -20.59 5.85 -22.29
N LEU A 13 -20.73 4.62 -21.79
CA LEU A 13 -20.64 4.30 -20.35
C LEU A 13 -19.28 3.73 -19.94
N THR A 14 -18.35 3.55 -20.87
CA THR A 14 -16.94 3.28 -20.53
C THR A 14 -16.22 4.60 -20.28
N GLY A 15 -16.66 5.35 -19.27
CA GLY A 15 -15.75 6.26 -18.58
C GLY A 15 -14.69 5.37 -17.93
N CYS A 16 -13.57 5.14 -18.63
CA CYS A 16 -12.42 4.47 -18.04
C CYS A 16 -12.14 5.15 -16.71
N ALA A 17 -12.27 4.41 -15.60
CA ALA A 17 -11.75 4.85 -14.32
C ALA A 17 -10.23 4.94 -14.51
N ALA A 18 -9.76 6.12 -14.95
CA ALA A 18 -8.35 6.40 -15.07
C ALA A 18 -7.76 6.32 -13.67
N LEU A 19 -6.63 5.62 -13.53
CA LEU A 19 -5.86 5.56 -12.28
C LEU A 19 -5.63 6.98 -11.79
N GLN A 20 -5.97 7.29 -10.54
CA GLN A 20 -5.92 8.67 -10.04
C GLN A 20 -4.48 9.16 -9.96
N HIS A 21 -3.53 8.26 -9.68
CA HIS A 21 -2.10 8.53 -9.78
C HIS A 21 -1.67 9.01 -11.17
N GLN A 22 -2.23 8.42 -12.23
CA GLN A 22 -1.99 8.87 -13.60
C GLN A 22 -2.74 10.17 -13.93
N ALA A 23 -3.99 10.28 -13.49
CA ALA A 23 -4.83 11.44 -13.77
C ALA A 23 -4.33 12.74 -13.11
N THR A 24 -3.67 12.61 -11.95
CA THR A 24 -3.12 13.73 -11.16
C THR A 24 -1.60 13.86 -11.29
N TYR A 25 -1.01 13.21 -12.30
CA TYR A 25 0.42 13.25 -12.52
C TYR A 25 0.90 14.66 -12.90
N GLU A 26 1.90 15.13 -12.16
CA GLU A 26 2.66 16.34 -12.44
C GLU A 26 4.12 15.98 -12.71
N GLN A 27 4.62 16.39 -13.88
CA GLN A 27 6.03 16.26 -14.24
C GLN A 27 6.87 17.19 -13.36
N SER A 28 7.89 16.64 -12.69
CA SER A 28 8.81 17.42 -11.84
C SER A 28 10.17 17.66 -12.52
N ALA A 29 10.65 16.70 -13.31
CA ALA A 29 11.92 16.84 -14.02
C ALA A 29 11.77 17.68 -15.30
N PRO A 30 12.81 18.42 -15.74
CA PRO A 30 12.75 19.27 -16.94
C PRO A 30 12.53 18.48 -18.24
N THR A 31 12.90 17.20 -18.26
CA THR A 31 12.77 16.33 -19.42
C THR A 31 12.17 14.98 -19.03
N ARG A 32 11.50 14.33 -19.99
CA ARG A 32 11.04 12.95 -19.83
C ARG A 32 12.20 11.97 -19.95
N PHE A 33 12.12 10.89 -19.20
CA PHE A 33 13.07 9.79 -19.28
C PHE A 33 12.56 8.71 -20.24
N PRO A 34 13.45 7.92 -20.85
CA PRO A 34 13.05 6.79 -21.66
C PRO A 34 12.31 5.75 -20.81
N LYS A 35 11.36 5.05 -21.45
CA LYS A 35 10.59 3.98 -20.82
C LYS A 35 11.51 2.94 -20.16
N THR A 36 11.16 2.49 -18.96
CA THR A 36 11.84 1.43 -18.23
C THR A 36 11.10 0.10 -18.33
N SER A 37 11.80 -1.00 -18.11
CA SER A 37 11.23 -2.36 -18.13
C SER A 37 10.73 -2.81 -16.77
N ASN A 38 11.34 -2.31 -15.69
CA ASN A 38 11.02 -2.66 -14.31
C ASN A 38 10.87 -1.40 -13.45
N VAL A 39 9.92 -1.45 -12.51
CA VAL A 39 9.68 -0.42 -11.51
C VAL A 39 9.46 -1.12 -10.18
N LEU A 40 10.23 -0.74 -9.17
CA LEU A 40 9.96 -1.15 -7.79
C LEU A 40 8.89 -0.25 -7.19
N VAL A 41 7.94 -0.83 -6.47
CA VAL A 41 6.84 -0.10 -5.83
C VAL A 41 6.93 -0.27 -4.32
N PHE A 42 6.96 0.86 -3.61
CA PHE A 42 6.94 0.88 -2.15
C PHE A 42 5.75 1.67 -1.64
N GLU A 43 4.98 1.06 -0.74
CA GLU A 43 3.81 1.66 -0.11
C GLU A 43 4.11 1.99 1.34
N TYR A 44 3.73 3.20 1.73
CA TYR A 44 3.81 3.71 3.08
C TYR A 44 2.42 4.13 3.57
N ARG A 45 2.23 4.09 4.89
CA ARG A 45 0.96 4.43 5.54
C ARG A 45 1.19 5.44 6.65
N ASN A 46 0.29 6.41 6.75
CA ASN A 46 0.26 7.42 7.81
C ASN A 46 1.58 8.21 7.97
N VAL A 47 2.30 8.45 6.87
CA VAL A 47 3.55 9.22 6.84
C VAL A 47 3.51 10.28 5.74
N ASN A 48 4.35 11.30 5.89
CA ASN A 48 4.62 12.27 4.83
C ASN A 48 5.60 11.65 3.82
N ILE A 49 5.19 11.58 2.56
CA ILE A 49 6.01 10.98 1.49
C ILE A 49 7.34 11.70 1.26
N ARG A 50 7.39 13.01 1.52
CA ARG A 50 8.60 13.81 1.34
C ARG A 50 9.64 13.48 2.40
N ASP A 51 9.22 13.32 3.64
CA ASP A 51 10.10 12.92 4.74
C ASP A 51 10.68 11.52 4.48
N ILE A 52 9.86 10.60 3.95
CA ILE A 52 10.32 9.27 3.52
C ILE A 52 11.33 9.37 2.38
N TYR A 53 11.07 10.23 1.39
CA TYR A 53 11.99 10.48 0.29
C TYR A 53 13.33 11.01 0.79
N ASP A 54 13.33 12.07 1.60
CA ASP A 54 14.55 12.70 2.11
C ASP A 54 15.38 11.72 2.96
N LEU A 55 14.71 10.82 3.70
CA LEU A 55 15.35 9.84 4.56
C LEU A 55 15.91 8.61 3.81
N LEU A 56 15.18 8.07 2.84
CA LEU A 56 15.46 6.75 2.25
C LEU A 56 15.83 6.78 0.77
N TYR A 57 15.46 7.85 0.05
CA TYR A 57 15.53 7.93 -1.40
C TYR A 57 16.21 9.21 -1.91
N GLY A 58 16.91 9.97 -1.05
CA GLY A 58 17.53 11.25 -1.40
C GLY A 58 18.53 11.19 -2.56
N ASP A 59 19.10 10.01 -2.85
CA ASP A 59 20.01 9.77 -3.97
C ASP A 59 19.29 9.58 -5.32
N PHE A 60 17.96 9.49 -5.32
CA PHE A 60 17.13 9.31 -6.52
C PHE A 60 16.54 10.65 -6.95
N LEU A 61 16.47 10.89 -8.26
CA LEU A 61 15.83 12.08 -8.80
C LEU A 61 14.31 11.92 -8.81
N ILE A 62 13.57 12.87 -8.23
CA ILE A 62 12.12 12.97 -8.42
C ILE A 62 11.82 13.43 -9.86
N ILE A 63 11.22 12.55 -10.66
CA ILE A 63 10.86 12.86 -12.05
C ILE A 63 9.41 13.28 -12.20
N GLY A 64 8.56 12.95 -11.23
CA GLY A 64 7.18 13.42 -11.17
C GLY A 64 6.53 13.09 -9.84
N LYS A 65 5.33 13.62 -9.64
CA LYS A 65 4.52 13.43 -8.44
C LYS A 65 3.05 13.29 -8.80
N SER A 66 2.25 12.75 -7.89
CA SER A 66 0.80 12.66 -8.00
C SER A 66 0.20 12.82 -6.62
N GLU A 67 -0.87 13.60 -6.48
CA GLU A 67 -1.54 13.83 -5.20
C GLU A 67 -3.05 13.90 -5.40
N PHE A 68 -3.81 13.16 -4.60
CA PHE A 68 -5.27 13.18 -4.66
C PHE A 68 -5.90 12.74 -3.33
N THR A 69 -7.21 12.99 -3.19
CA THR A 69 -8.01 12.46 -2.08
C THR A 69 -9.20 11.68 -2.62
N GLY A 70 -9.22 10.38 -2.39
CA GLY A 70 -10.20 9.46 -2.98
C GLY A 70 -10.25 8.12 -2.25
N PRO A 71 -11.01 7.14 -2.79
CA PRO A 71 -10.90 5.75 -2.36
C PRO A 71 -9.45 5.27 -2.43
N TYR A 72 -9.07 4.34 -1.56
CA TYR A 72 -7.74 3.74 -1.60
C TYR A 72 -7.47 3.12 -2.98
N GLU A 73 -6.34 3.45 -3.57
CA GLU A 73 -5.85 2.91 -4.84
C GLU A 73 -4.56 2.12 -4.57
N ASP A 74 -4.51 0.85 -4.98
CA ASP A 74 -3.28 0.06 -4.81
C ASP A 74 -2.16 0.68 -5.69
N PRO A 75 -1.04 1.11 -5.10
CA PRO A 75 0.08 1.70 -5.83
C PRO A 75 0.62 0.81 -6.97
N ARG A 76 0.47 -0.52 -6.85
CA ARG A 76 0.88 -1.48 -7.88
C ARG A 76 0.10 -1.31 -9.18
N ALA A 77 -1.12 -0.75 -9.15
CA ALA A 77 -1.87 -0.44 -10.36
C ALA A 77 -1.14 0.60 -11.23
N SER A 78 -0.28 1.45 -10.63
CA SER A 78 0.47 2.49 -11.32
C SER A 78 1.79 2.02 -11.95
N ILE A 79 2.14 0.73 -11.87
CA ILE A 79 3.42 0.20 -12.39
C ILE A 79 3.59 0.51 -13.89
N GLU A 80 2.58 0.24 -14.71
CA GLU A 80 2.69 0.45 -16.16
C GLU A 80 2.82 1.94 -16.52
N PHE A 81 2.13 2.80 -15.77
CA PHE A 81 2.29 4.24 -15.93
C PHE A 81 3.69 4.71 -15.51
N ALA A 82 4.18 4.26 -14.34
CA ALA A 82 5.52 4.57 -13.86
C ALA A 82 6.62 4.12 -14.85
N LYS A 83 6.47 2.93 -15.45
CA LYS A 83 7.36 2.47 -16.53
C LYS A 83 7.32 3.41 -17.72
N SER A 84 6.13 3.83 -18.14
CA SER A 84 5.93 4.67 -19.33
C SER A 84 6.60 6.04 -19.24
N ILE A 85 6.74 6.59 -18.03
CA ILE A 85 7.43 7.87 -17.77
C ILE A 85 8.91 7.70 -17.42
N GLY A 86 9.40 6.44 -17.37
CA GLY A 86 10.80 6.10 -17.17
C GLY A 86 11.26 6.01 -15.73
N ALA A 87 10.36 5.89 -14.75
CA ALA A 87 10.71 5.71 -13.34
C ALA A 87 11.44 4.37 -13.11
N ASP A 88 12.30 4.30 -12.11
CA ASP A 88 12.91 3.06 -11.62
C ASP A 88 12.26 2.62 -10.29
N VAL A 89 11.82 3.59 -9.48
CA VAL A 89 11.12 3.38 -8.22
C VAL A 89 9.88 4.27 -8.18
N PHE A 90 8.77 3.72 -7.73
CA PHE A 90 7.55 4.45 -7.40
C PHE A 90 7.26 4.27 -5.92
N ILE A 91 7.30 5.38 -5.18
CA ILE A 91 6.92 5.37 -3.77
C ILE A 91 5.57 6.04 -3.62
N SER A 92 4.76 5.53 -2.69
CA SER A 92 3.44 6.05 -2.40
C SER A 92 3.20 6.12 -0.90
N ALA A 93 2.41 7.09 -0.46
CA ALA A 93 1.96 7.17 0.91
C ALA A 93 0.46 7.42 0.95
N SER A 94 -0.23 6.70 1.83
CA SER A 94 -1.66 6.85 2.07
C SER A 94 -1.95 7.24 3.52
N GLN A 95 -2.85 8.18 3.72
CA GLN A 95 -3.34 8.57 5.05
C GLN A 95 -4.85 8.61 5.05
N PHE A 96 -5.47 7.87 5.97
CA PHE A 96 -6.92 7.91 6.16
C PHE A 96 -7.37 9.33 6.52
N LYS A 97 -8.43 9.83 5.88
CA LYS A 97 -9.00 11.15 6.13
C LYS A 97 -10.36 11.06 6.79
N GLU A 98 -11.31 10.41 6.14
CA GLU A 98 -12.70 10.34 6.59
C GLU A 98 -13.44 9.19 5.91
N THR A 99 -14.50 8.70 6.56
CA THR A 99 -15.51 7.84 5.92
C THR A 99 -16.69 8.71 5.49
N ARG A 100 -17.02 8.71 4.19
CA ARG A 100 -18.21 9.39 3.68
C ARG A 100 -19.36 8.41 3.52
N THR A 101 -20.51 8.78 4.06
CA THR A 101 -21.77 8.05 3.86
C THR A 101 -22.56 8.71 2.74
N SER A 102 -22.88 7.95 1.71
CA SER A 102 -23.82 8.33 0.64
C SER A 102 -25.05 7.44 0.70
N PHE A 103 -26.17 7.86 0.12
CA PHE A 103 -27.39 7.07 0.08
C PHE A 103 -27.80 6.80 -1.36
N VAL A 104 -27.93 5.53 -1.73
CA VAL A 104 -28.36 5.10 -3.06
C VAL A 104 -29.83 4.67 -2.99
N PRO A 105 -30.74 5.24 -3.82
CA PRO A 105 -32.12 4.81 -3.85
C PRO A 105 -32.24 3.46 -4.56
N MET A 106 -32.83 2.48 -3.89
CA MET A 106 -33.27 1.21 -4.47
C MET A 106 -34.79 1.20 -4.54
N VAL A 107 -35.34 1.17 -5.76
CA VAL A 107 -36.77 1.12 -6.02
C VAL A 107 -37.18 -0.34 -6.23
N THR A 108 -38.00 -0.89 -5.33
CA THR A 108 -38.55 -2.24 -5.45
C THR A 108 -40.05 -2.18 -5.79
N PRO A 109 -40.53 -2.96 -6.77
CA PRO A 109 -41.97 -3.09 -7.03
C PRO A 109 -42.68 -3.71 -5.83
N THR A 110 -43.87 -3.23 -5.51
CA THR A 110 -44.76 -3.83 -4.51
C THR A 110 -46.09 -4.22 -5.14
N THR A 111 -46.63 -5.37 -4.72
CA THR A 111 -47.95 -5.85 -5.13
C THR A 111 -48.76 -6.16 -3.89
N ASP A 112 -49.83 -5.41 -3.66
CA ASP A 112 -50.76 -5.66 -2.57
C ASP A 112 -52.05 -6.26 -3.13
N THR A 113 -52.47 -7.39 -2.58
CA THR A 113 -53.69 -8.10 -2.97
C THR A 113 -54.76 -7.90 -1.90
N SER A 114 -55.86 -7.22 -2.26
CA SER A 114 -57.02 -7.02 -1.41
C SER A 114 -58.18 -7.93 -1.83
N TYR A 115 -58.84 -8.55 -0.85
CA TYR A 115 -60.02 -9.37 -1.08
C TYR A 115 -61.29 -8.54 -0.84
N VAL A 116 -62.19 -8.53 -1.81
CA VAL A 116 -63.51 -7.89 -1.70
C VAL A 116 -64.55 -8.99 -1.64
N THR A 117 -65.30 -9.02 -0.53
CA THR A 117 -66.45 -9.91 -0.37
C THR A 117 -67.69 -9.06 -0.14
N GLY A 118 -68.80 -9.46 -0.76
CA GLY A 118 -70.04 -8.72 -0.65
C GLY A 118 -71.24 -9.58 -1.01
N THR A 119 -72.42 -9.11 -0.65
CA THR A 119 -73.68 -9.82 -0.92
C THR A 119 -74.49 -9.01 -1.91
N ALA A 120 -74.73 -9.57 -3.09
CA ALA A 120 -75.64 -8.99 -4.07
C ALA A 120 -77.02 -9.65 -3.95
N ALA A 121 -78.05 -9.05 -4.56
CA ALA A 121 -79.42 -9.58 -4.56
C ALA A 121 -79.53 -11.03 -5.12
N THR A 122 -78.52 -11.49 -5.85
CA THR A 122 -78.44 -12.82 -6.49
C THR A 122 -77.50 -13.81 -5.78
N GLY A 123 -76.86 -13.42 -4.66
CA GLY A 123 -75.95 -14.29 -3.89
C GLY A 123 -74.63 -13.61 -3.48
N PRO A 124 -73.77 -14.30 -2.71
CA PRO A 124 -72.45 -13.79 -2.32
C PRO A 124 -71.50 -13.73 -3.51
N PHE A 125 -70.69 -12.68 -3.59
CA PHE A 125 -69.61 -12.56 -4.57
C PHE A 125 -68.26 -12.36 -3.88
N TYR A 126 -67.21 -12.85 -4.53
CA TYR A 126 -65.82 -12.76 -4.09
C TYR A 126 -64.99 -12.21 -5.26
N GLY A 127 -64.17 -11.21 -4.98
CA GLY A 127 -63.27 -10.61 -5.95
C GLY A 127 -61.90 -10.33 -5.35
N THR A 128 -60.89 -10.30 -6.21
CA THR A 128 -59.52 -9.98 -5.84
C THR A 128 -59.08 -8.71 -6.57
N LEU A 129 -58.58 -7.73 -5.84
CA LEU A 129 -57.98 -6.50 -6.38
C LEU A 129 -56.48 -6.55 -6.14
N ASN A 130 -55.69 -6.34 -7.21
CA ASN A 130 -54.24 -6.18 -7.08
C ASN A 130 -53.89 -4.70 -7.31
N SER A 131 -53.21 -4.08 -6.34
CA SER A 131 -52.61 -2.76 -6.51
C SER A 131 -51.10 -2.88 -6.69
N TYR A 132 -50.57 -2.21 -7.71
CA TYR A 132 -49.14 -2.13 -8.00
C TYR A 132 -48.58 -0.81 -7.50
N GLY A 133 -47.48 -0.87 -6.76
CA GLY A 133 -46.77 0.28 -6.24
C GLY A 133 -45.27 0.13 -6.39
N THR A 134 -44.56 1.15 -5.93
CA THR A 134 -43.10 1.12 -5.80
C THR A 134 -42.72 1.57 -4.41
N ARG A 135 -41.82 0.83 -3.76
CA ARG A 135 -41.20 1.23 -2.51
C ARG A 135 -39.76 1.66 -2.77
N THR A 136 -39.46 2.93 -2.52
CA THR A 136 -38.07 3.41 -2.54
C THR A 136 -37.44 3.18 -1.17
N THR A 137 -36.33 2.45 -1.14
CA THR A 137 -35.52 2.22 0.05
C THR A 137 -34.16 2.86 -0.15
N MET A 138 -33.69 3.66 0.82
CA MET A 138 -32.38 4.30 0.76
C MET A 138 -31.33 3.36 1.34
N ILE A 139 -30.38 2.91 0.52
CA ILE A 139 -29.27 2.06 0.96
C ILE A 139 -28.08 2.95 1.31
N PRO A 140 -27.59 2.95 2.57
CA PRO A 140 -26.37 3.66 2.91
C PRO A 140 -25.16 2.94 2.30
N VAL A 141 -24.27 3.72 1.68
CA VAL A 141 -22.98 3.28 1.13
C VAL A 141 -21.89 4.07 1.82
N TYR A 142 -20.94 3.35 2.42
CA TYR A 142 -19.78 3.93 3.10
C TYR A 142 -18.58 3.89 2.18
N ILE A 143 -17.88 5.02 2.04
CA ILE A 143 -16.66 5.13 1.23
C ILE A 143 -15.58 5.76 2.09
N ASP A 144 -14.56 4.97 2.41
CA ASP A 144 -13.36 5.45 3.08
C ASP A 144 -12.51 6.27 2.11
N ARG A 145 -12.10 7.46 2.54
CA ARG A 145 -11.28 8.38 1.76
C ARG A 145 -9.90 8.51 2.36
N TYR A 146 -8.92 8.45 1.49
CA TYR A 146 -7.51 8.54 1.80
C TYR A 146 -6.91 9.70 1.03
N ALA A 147 -6.09 10.51 1.69
CA ALA A 147 -5.14 11.35 0.99
C ALA A 147 -3.99 10.47 0.54
N GLN A 148 -3.75 10.44 -0.76
CA GLN A 148 -2.75 9.59 -1.39
C GLN A 148 -1.78 10.48 -2.13
N SER A 149 -0.50 10.18 -1.96
CA SER A 149 0.61 10.87 -2.62
C SER A 149 1.52 9.82 -3.23
N GLY A 150 2.14 10.18 -4.35
CA GLY A 150 3.06 9.32 -5.08
C GLY A 150 4.23 10.12 -5.62
N LEU A 151 5.44 9.57 -5.51
CA LEU A 151 6.64 10.11 -6.13
C LEU A 151 7.22 9.08 -7.09
N TYR A 152 7.49 9.53 -8.31
CA TYR A 152 8.14 8.74 -9.34
C TYR A 152 9.62 9.12 -9.36
N LEU A 153 10.48 8.13 -9.16
CA LEU A 153 11.90 8.32 -8.88
C LEU A 153 12.76 7.66 -9.95
N LYS A 154 13.88 8.30 -10.30
CA LYS A 154 14.87 7.82 -11.26
C LYS A 154 16.24 7.71 -10.62
N ASN A 155 16.91 6.57 -10.83
CA ASN A 155 18.28 6.36 -10.40
C ASN A 155 19.27 6.86 -11.47
N VAL A 156 19.44 8.18 -11.56
CA VAL A 156 20.30 8.81 -12.57
C VAL A 156 21.79 8.51 -12.32
N ASN A 157 22.17 8.37 -11.04
CA ASN A 157 23.55 8.19 -10.61
C ASN A 157 23.98 6.72 -10.52
N HIS A 158 23.10 5.78 -10.89
CA HIS A 158 23.34 4.33 -10.76
C HIS A 158 23.76 3.92 -9.34
N VAL A 159 23.23 4.60 -8.33
CA VAL A 159 23.52 4.29 -6.93
C VAL A 159 22.89 2.96 -6.60
N SER A 160 23.66 2.05 -6.01
CA SER A 160 23.12 0.79 -5.50
C SER A 160 22.26 1.10 -4.26
N PRO A 161 20.93 0.92 -4.31
CA PRO A 161 20.04 1.30 -3.23
C PRO A 161 20.19 0.38 -2.02
N LEU A 162 19.71 0.87 -0.86
CA LEU A 162 19.80 0.14 0.40
C LEU A 162 19.22 -1.27 0.32
N TRP A 163 18.05 -1.43 -0.29
CA TRP A 163 17.38 -2.73 -0.41
C TRP A 163 18.09 -3.70 -1.36
N GLU A 164 19.12 -3.30 -2.09
CA GLU A 164 19.96 -4.19 -2.90
C GLU A 164 21.31 -4.51 -2.24
N LYS A 165 21.66 -3.81 -1.15
CA LYS A 165 22.94 -4.01 -0.47
C LYS A 165 23.06 -5.42 0.10
N LYS A 166 24.26 -5.97 -0.04
CA LYS A 166 24.66 -7.29 0.43
C LYS A 166 25.72 -7.17 1.51
N ARG A 167 25.93 -8.26 2.24
CA ARG A 167 26.98 -8.38 3.27
C ARG A 167 28.36 -7.93 2.79
N GLN A 168 28.71 -8.21 1.54
CA GLN A 168 30.01 -7.84 0.95
C GLN A 168 30.22 -6.33 0.79
N ASP A 169 29.14 -5.54 0.78
CA ASP A 169 29.21 -4.07 0.66
C ASP A 169 29.59 -3.40 1.98
N TYR A 170 29.68 -4.17 3.07
CA TYR A 170 29.98 -3.69 4.42
C TYR A 170 31.18 -4.44 5.00
N LYS A 171 32.00 -3.72 5.75
CA LYS A 171 33.19 -4.28 6.41
C LYS A 171 33.00 -4.22 7.91
N GLU A 172 33.28 -5.31 8.59
CA GLU A 172 33.32 -5.30 10.05
C GLU A 172 34.50 -4.45 10.53
N THR A 173 34.20 -3.36 11.24
CA THR A 173 35.22 -2.37 11.65
C THR A 173 35.57 -2.43 13.13
N GLY A 174 34.89 -3.23 13.93
CA GLY A 174 35.22 -3.37 15.35
C GLY A 174 34.18 -4.17 16.13
N THR A 175 34.56 -4.51 17.36
CA THR A 175 33.67 -5.19 18.31
C THR A 175 32.65 -4.22 18.88
N ASN A 176 31.40 -4.65 19.01
CA ASN A 176 30.33 -3.91 19.65
C ASN A 176 29.55 -4.89 20.56
N PRO A 177 29.03 -4.47 21.73
CA PRO A 177 28.23 -5.35 22.59
C PRO A 177 27.03 -6.00 21.89
N LEU A 178 26.48 -5.35 20.87
CA LEU A 178 25.40 -5.84 20.04
C LEU A 178 25.85 -6.83 18.95
N SER A 179 27.15 -6.90 18.62
CA SER A 179 27.64 -7.81 17.58
C SER A 179 27.36 -9.27 17.95
N GLY A 180 26.87 -10.07 17.00
CA GLY A 180 26.56 -11.48 17.22
C GLY A 180 25.41 -11.99 16.34
N ILE A 181 24.95 -13.19 16.66
CA ILE A 181 23.78 -13.80 16.00
C ILE A 181 22.55 -13.50 16.85
N TRP A 182 21.58 -12.85 16.23
CA TRP A 182 20.27 -12.53 16.79
C TRP A 182 19.21 -13.32 16.05
N TYR A 183 18.23 -13.88 16.74
CA TYR A 183 17.24 -14.75 16.10
C TYR A 183 15.84 -14.52 16.63
N ASN A 184 14.86 -14.84 15.79
CA ASN A 184 13.46 -15.00 16.17
C ASN A 184 12.93 -16.33 15.63
N GLU A 185 11.61 -16.53 15.66
CA GLU A 185 10.99 -17.75 15.14
C GLU A 185 11.15 -17.91 13.61
N HIS A 186 11.36 -16.82 12.87
CA HIS A 186 11.39 -16.81 11.42
C HIS A 186 12.80 -16.88 10.84
N TYR A 187 13.80 -16.23 11.44
CA TYR A 187 15.15 -16.20 10.86
C TYR A 187 16.21 -15.77 11.87
N ASP A 188 17.46 -16.03 11.47
CA ASP A 188 18.67 -15.63 12.19
C ASP A 188 19.34 -14.46 11.44
N LEU A 189 19.80 -13.47 12.17
CA LEU A 189 20.49 -12.28 11.70
C LEU A 189 21.90 -12.21 12.28
N LYS A 190 22.89 -12.00 11.43
CA LYS A 190 24.25 -11.65 11.85
C LYS A 190 24.37 -10.15 11.93
N LEU A 191 24.56 -9.63 13.14
CA LEU A 191 24.70 -8.21 13.44
C LEU A 191 26.17 -7.88 13.73
N TYR A 192 26.69 -6.82 13.12
CA TYR A 192 28.05 -6.34 13.39
C TYR A 192 28.19 -4.84 13.09
N ARG A 193 29.27 -4.23 13.60
CA ARG A 193 29.57 -2.81 13.38
C ARG A 193 30.30 -2.61 12.06
N SER A 194 29.79 -1.68 11.24
CA SER A 194 30.42 -1.22 10.01
C SER A 194 30.54 0.31 10.04
N GLY A 195 31.74 0.80 10.35
CA GLY A 195 32.00 2.23 10.57
C GLY A 195 31.26 2.77 11.79
N ALA A 196 30.44 3.79 11.58
CA ALA A 196 29.62 4.42 12.62
C ALA A 196 28.27 3.71 12.85
N GLN A 197 27.92 2.72 12.05
CA GLN A 197 26.61 2.09 12.06
C GLN A 197 26.68 0.60 12.44
N MET A 198 25.58 0.07 12.94
CA MET A 198 25.31 -1.35 13.05
C MET A 198 24.56 -1.82 11.81
N VAL A 199 24.92 -2.99 11.29
CA VAL A 199 24.28 -3.62 10.14
C VAL A 199 23.93 -5.05 10.47
N ALA A 200 22.72 -5.49 10.08
CA ALA A 200 22.26 -6.85 10.22
C ALA A 200 21.95 -7.46 8.85
N PHE A 201 22.42 -8.69 8.65
CA PHE A 201 22.16 -9.48 7.45
C PHE A 201 21.50 -10.79 7.82
N PHE A 202 20.66 -11.31 6.94
CA PHE A 202 20.20 -12.69 7.06
C PHE A 202 21.40 -13.63 7.13
N ASP A 203 21.41 -14.48 8.16
CA ASP A 203 22.41 -15.51 8.37
C ASP A 203 21.87 -16.91 8.09
N SER A 204 20.55 -17.06 8.11
CA SER A 204 19.83 -18.24 7.64
C SER A 204 18.73 -17.87 6.66
N THR A 205 18.33 -18.83 5.83
CA THR A 205 17.17 -18.68 4.96
C THR A 205 15.91 -18.50 5.83
N PRO A 206 15.05 -17.51 5.52
CA PRO A 206 13.82 -17.33 6.27
C PRO A 206 12.96 -18.59 6.31
N ARG A 207 12.56 -18.97 7.52
CA ARG A 207 11.69 -20.10 7.81
C ARG A 207 10.25 -19.68 7.50
N GLY A 208 9.52 -20.51 6.76
CA GLY A 208 8.16 -20.20 6.30
C GLY A 208 7.23 -19.80 7.45
N GLY A 209 6.58 -18.64 7.30
CA GLY A 209 5.57 -18.09 8.21
C GLY A 209 4.46 -17.37 7.44
N LYS A 210 3.50 -16.75 8.15
CA LYS A 210 2.32 -16.09 7.55
C LYS A 210 2.68 -14.96 6.58
N ALA A 211 3.80 -14.27 6.80
CA ALA A 211 4.40 -13.36 5.84
C ALA A 211 5.66 -14.03 5.27
N LYS A 212 5.65 -14.32 3.97
CA LYS A 212 6.79 -14.96 3.30
C LYS A 212 7.88 -13.90 3.10
N GLU A 213 8.79 -13.81 4.06
CA GLU A 213 10.03 -13.04 3.94
C GLU A 213 10.71 -13.37 2.60
N THR A 214 11.01 -12.33 1.81
CA THR A 214 11.59 -12.47 0.46
C THR A 214 13.11 -12.38 0.46
N GLY A 215 13.72 -12.06 1.60
CA GLY A 215 15.17 -11.95 1.75
C GLY A 215 15.90 -13.29 1.63
N GLN A 216 17.15 -13.22 1.19
CA GLN A 216 18.08 -14.34 1.09
C GLN A 216 19.24 -14.17 2.07
N VAL A 217 19.98 -15.24 2.34
CA VAL A 217 21.22 -15.16 3.14
C VAL A 217 22.14 -14.09 2.57
N GLY A 218 22.62 -13.20 3.44
CA GLY A 218 23.48 -12.08 3.07
C GLY A 218 22.76 -10.83 2.56
N ASP A 219 21.43 -10.85 2.39
CA ASP A 219 20.64 -9.62 2.23
C ASP A 219 20.63 -8.81 3.53
N ILE A 220 20.67 -7.49 3.39
CA ILE A 220 20.52 -6.59 4.53
C ILE A 220 19.09 -6.66 5.07
N LYS A 221 18.97 -6.67 6.40
CA LYS A 221 17.68 -6.64 7.11
C LYS A 221 17.50 -5.36 7.91
N MET A 222 18.56 -4.82 8.49
CA MET A 222 18.50 -3.51 9.16
C MET A 222 19.86 -2.83 9.19
N ILE A 223 19.82 -1.51 9.30
CA ILE A 223 20.98 -0.64 9.50
C ILE A 223 20.59 0.46 10.48
N PHE A 224 21.42 0.74 11.48
CA PHE A 224 21.08 1.73 12.50
C PHE A 224 22.29 2.34 13.20
N ASN A 225 22.09 3.49 13.81
CA ASN A 225 23.07 4.11 14.68
C ASN A 225 23.04 3.41 16.05
N PRO A 226 24.15 2.83 16.54
CA PRO A 226 24.19 2.14 17.83
C PRO A 226 23.95 3.03 19.04
N GLU A 227 24.17 4.34 18.92
CA GLU A 227 24.04 5.31 20.02
C GLU A 227 22.60 5.80 20.16
N THR A 228 21.92 6.07 19.04
CA THR A 228 20.55 6.59 19.05
C THR A 228 19.49 5.53 18.85
N GLY A 229 19.86 4.36 18.30
CA GLY A 229 18.93 3.33 17.86
C GLY A 229 18.19 3.66 16.57
N ALA A 230 18.25 4.90 16.08
CA ALA A 230 17.57 5.30 14.85
C ALA A 230 18.18 4.61 13.63
N GLY A 231 17.33 4.09 12.76
CA GLY A 231 17.77 3.37 11.58
C GLY A 231 16.64 2.98 10.64
N ILE A 232 16.92 1.95 9.84
CA ILE A 232 16.05 1.44 8.80
C ILE A 232 15.95 -0.07 8.96
N TYR A 233 14.73 -0.58 8.87
CA TYR A 233 14.41 -2.00 8.87
C TYR A 233 13.75 -2.38 7.54
N MET A 234 14.18 -3.49 6.95
CA MET A 234 13.57 -4.03 5.72
C MET A 234 12.37 -4.89 6.08
N MET A 235 11.20 -4.57 5.54
CA MET A 235 9.99 -5.40 5.68
C MET A 235 10.12 -6.70 4.87
N ALA A 236 9.12 -7.58 4.99
CA ALA A 236 9.12 -8.89 4.34
C ALA A 236 9.22 -8.80 2.79
N ASP A 237 8.67 -7.75 2.19
CA ASP A 237 8.73 -7.43 0.77
C ASP A 237 9.95 -6.58 0.38
N ARG A 238 10.91 -6.40 1.31
CA ARG A 238 12.08 -5.53 1.21
C ARG A 238 11.77 -4.03 1.16
N THR A 239 10.55 -3.60 1.49
CA THR A 239 10.26 -2.18 1.66
C THR A 239 11.10 -1.62 2.83
N PRO A 240 11.94 -0.58 2.60
CA PRO A 240 12.70 0.04 3.67
C PRO A 240 11.77 0.89 4.53
N GLN A 241 11.76 0.66 5.84
CA GLN A 241 10.96 1.41 6.81
C GLN A 241 11.85 2.06 7.88
N PRO A 242 11.58 3.32 8.27
CA PRO A 242 12.22 3.92 9.44
C PRO A 242 11.88 3.13 10.70
N ALA A 243 12.89 2.87 11.52
CA ALA A 243 12.73 2.09 12.74
C ALA A 243 13.65 2.57 13.86
N GLU A 244 13.21 2.31 15.10
CA GLU A 244 14.02 2.47 16.31
C GLU A 244 14.47 1.08 16.79
N ILE A 245 15.77 0.87 16.92
CA ILE A 245 16.38 -0.40 17.32
C ILE A 245 17.10 -0.24 18.65
N LYS A 246 16.69 -1.01 19.65
CA LYS A 246 17.22 -0.93 21.03
C LYS A 246 17.20 -2.28 21.73
N LEU A 247 17.99 -2.41 22.79
CA LEU A 247 17.82 -3.54 23.71
C LEU A 247 16.66 -3.24 24.66
N ASN A 248 15.72 -4.17 24.76
CA ASN A 248 14.66 -4.08 25.75
C ASN A 248 15.15 -4.54 27.13
N LYS A 249 14.29 -4.41 28.15
CA LYS A 249 14.61 -4.78 29.54
C LYS A 249 14.97 -6.26 29.74
N PHE A 250 14.71 -7.12 28.75
CA PHE A 250 15.02 -8.55 28.78
C PHE A 250 16.32 -8.89 28.03
N GLY A 251 17.03 -7.89 27.50
CA GLY A 251 18.24 -8.11 26.71
C GLY A 251 17.99 -8.55 25.27
N ASN A 252 16.74 -8.51 24.81
CA ASN A 252 16.41 -8.78 23.40
C ASN A 252 16.58 -7.52 22.57
N LEU A 253 17.02 -7.68 21.33
CA LEU A 253 17.03 -6.61 20.34
C LEU A 253 15.59 -6.40 19.86
N GLN A 254 15.03 -5.24 20.16
CA GLN A 254 13.70 -4.81 19.76
C GLN A 254 13.82 -3.81 18.61
N VAL A 255 12.96 -3.97 17.61
CA VAL A 255 12.84 -3.11 16.43
C VAL A 255 11.41 -2.59 16.39
N ASP A 256 11.24 -1.28 16.58
CA ASP A 256 9.95 -0.61 16.52
C ASP A 256 9.83 0.14 15.19
N VAL A 257 8.91 -0.30 14.31
CA VAL A 257 8.71 0.26 12.97
C VAL A 257 7.69 1.39 13.04
N THR A 258 8.16 2.63 12.89
CA THR A 258 7.39 3.84 13.19
C THR A 258 6.13 4.00 12.33
N SER A 259 6.19 3.62 11.05
CA SER A 259 5.10 3.80 10.09
C SER A 259 3.94 2.81 10.25
N LEU A 260 4.19 1.66 10.89
CA LEU A 260 3.23 0.55 10.97
C LEU A 260 2.76 0.28 12.41
N ASN A 261 3.36 0.90 13.41
CA ASN A 261 3.14 0.59 14.82
C ASN A 261 3.34 -0.91 15.11
N GLU A 262 4.32 -1.52 14.43
CA GLU A 262 4.72 -2.91 14.58
C GLU A 262 6.05 -3.00 15.35
N SER A 263 6.20 -4.04 16.15
CA SER A 263 7.45 -4.31 16.87
C SER A 263 7.90 -5.75 16.65
N VAL A 264 9.19 -5.94 16.41
CA VAL A 264 9.83 -7.24 16.22
C VAL A 264 10.93 -7.39 17.25
N SER A 265 11.05 -8.56 17.88
CA SER A 265 12.07 -8.83 18.88
C SER A 265 12.95 -10.02 18.49
N PHE A 266 14.23 -9.94 18.81
CA PHE A 266 15.23 -10.95 18.55
C PHE A 266 15.98 -11.30 19.84
N ALA A 267 16.10 -12.60 20.13
CA ALA A 267 16.94 -13.10 21.19
C ALA A 267 18.39 -13.26 20.70
N ARG A 268 19.35 -13.19 21.61
CA ARG A 268 20.76 -13.44 21.29
C ARG A 268 21.08 -14.92 21.42
N ARG A 269 21.86 -15.47 20.48
CA ARG A 269 22.38 -16.83 20.54
C ARG A 269 23.74 -16.89 21.23
#